data_AF-A0A3M0GVA0-F1
#
_entry.id   AF-A0A3M0GVA0-F1
#
_cell.length_a   1.000
_cell.length_b   1.000
_cell.length_c   1.000
_cell.angle_alpha   90.00
_cell.angle_beta   90.00
_cell.angle_gamma   90.00
#
_symmetry.space_group_name_H-M   'P 1'
#
loop_
_entity.id
_entity.type
_entity.pdbx_description
1 polymer ?
#
loop_
_entity_poly.entity_id
_entity_poly.type
_entity_poly.pdbx_seq_one_letter_code
_entity_poly.pdbx_strand_id
1 'polypeptide(L)'
;MRPGHLWPVGRPSHYGGPVSSTTEEDLSRVTIISQSRRVDLALPGSVSLSELLPSILRFAGIDGNTPTEAVHAWVLQRFGADPLDLYVPVRQLSIRDGETLHLRQRENAIPDAAFDDVIDAVAATTRARPSWLPRHSRTLSLALMLGLLVAMPLLVTSSVRDERGLTLALALGITAFFSFATMIAAIALARAAGERHTASCLAWASVALAGITGWFIPILISDPAAALPLAINILMAAALSLVAAAAGALAARVQAMALFAAALTAAIVVMSGSVMALMPGHDIDVAAVTMAVMAVATTFLPALSHRLAGIALPNLPASTEAMLADETPVQVDIVARAVLADRILGALLSASTTAAVLSSFLVVRQGSVWALVLVLCIGLAFSLRARAFVGLTQRIALLASGAIITILGLVALAMIAITSPLGVVGVLASVLVLGYVFAHYSAATFGRILSPTWGRWGDVLEWLSIITIIPALLGVLDLYTYFGSLFG
;
A
#
# COMPACT_ATOMS: atom_id res chain seq x y z
N MET A 1 -37.11 38.75 -13.16
CA MET A 1 -37.95 39.56 -12.25
C MET A 1 -37.19 39.81 -10.95
N ARG A 2 -37.30 41.01 -10.38
CA ARG A 2 -37.03 41.33 -8.96
C ARG A 2 -38.14 42.29 -8.50
N PRO A 3 -38.59 42.16 -7.26
CA PRO A 3 -38.50 43.27 -6.29
C PRO A 3 -37.57 42.87 -5.12
N GLY A 4 -37.17 43.74 -4.20
CA GLY A 4 -37.42 45.18 -4.13
C GLY A 4 -37.59 45.68 -2.69
N HIS A 5 -36.93 46.81 -2.40
CA HIS A 5 -37.10 47.78 -1.29
C HIS A 5 -36.14 47.70 -0.09
N LEU A 6 -35.65 48.81 0.49
CA LEU A 6 -35.82 50.25 0.15
C LEU A 6 -34.61 51.15 0.54
N TRP A 7 -34.64 52.39 0.03
CA TRP A 7 -33.77 53.58 0.25
C TRP A 7 -34.28 54.37 1.52
N PRO A 8 -33.83 55.57 1.96
CA PRO A 8 -32.95 56.61 1.36
C PRO A 8 -31.77 57.09 2.26
N VAL A 9 -30.95 58.12 1.98
CA VAL A 9 -30.84 59.21 0.96
C VAL A 9 -29.35 59.32 0.50
N GLY A 10 -28.80 60.29 -0.27
CA GLY A 10 -29.27 61.54 -0.91
C GLY A 10 -28.10 62.33 -1.57
N ARG A 11 -28.38 63.47 -2.23
CA ARG A 11 -27.42 64.44 -2.85
C ARG A 11 -28.07 65.84 -2.95
N PRO A 12 -27.34 66.98 -3.07
CA PRO A 12 -27.07 67.55 -4.42
C PRO A 12 -25.79 68.43 -4.63
N SER A 13 -25.32 68.47 -5.90
CA SER A 13 -24.63 69.53 -6.70
C SER A 13 -23.64 70.60 -6.15
N HIS A 14 -22.49 70.73 -6.85
CA HIS A 14 -21.69 71.91 -7.32
C HIS A 14 -21.76 73.29 -6.59
N TYR A 15 -20.69 74.08 -6.42
CA TYR A 15 -19.64 74.51 -7.39
C TYR A 15 -18.37 75.10 -6.70
N GLY A 16 -17.21 75.01 -7.38
CA GLY A 16 -16.16 76.07 -7.40
C GLY A 16 -15.19 76.26 -6.21
N GLY A 17 -13.94 75.80 -6.35
CA GLY A 17 -12.80 76.12 -5.47
C GLY A 17 -11.51 75.42 -5.94
N PRO A 18 -10.30 75.99 -5.73
CA PRO A 18 -9.06 75.46 -6.32
C PRO A 18 -8.52 74.20 -5.63
N VAL A 19 -7.74 73.42 -6.38
CA VAL A 19 -7.06 72.22 -5.87
C VAL A 19 -5.91 72.58 -4.94
N SER A 20 -6.01 72.17 -3.67
CA SER A 20 -4.85 71.97 -2.81
C SER A 20 -4.48 70.48 -2.84
N SER A 21 -3.39 70.12 -3.50
CA SER A 21 -2.85 68.76 -3.46
C SER A 21 -2.31 68.48 -2.06
N THR A 22 -3.05 67.72 -1.25
CA THR A 22 -2.49 67.10 -0.03
C THR A 22 -1.48 66.07 -0.47
N THR A 23 -0.19 66.38 -0.32
CA THR A 23 0.90 65.44 -0.55
C THR A 23 0.70 64.21 0.34
N GLU A 24 0.46 63.05 -0.25
CA GLU A 24 0.61 61.80 0.50
C GLU A 24 2.10 61.65 0.83
N GLU A 25 2.43 61.65 2.12
CA GLU A 25 3.81 61.44 2.56
C GLU A 25 4.22 60.00 2.21
N ASP A 26 5.25 59.88 1.36
CA ASP A 26 5.83 58.61 0.95
C ASP A 26 6.49 57.96 2.18
N LEU A 27 5.77 57.05 2.85
CA LEU A 27 6.09 56.53 4.17
C LEU A 27 6.36 55.03 4.12
N SER A 28 7.61 54.62 4.34
CA SER A 28 7.99 53.20 4.38
C SER A 28 7.84 52.63 5.79
N ARG A 29 6.96 51.65 5.97
CA ARG A 29 6.75 50.92 7.24
C ARG A 29 7.79 49.81 7.39
N VAL A 30 8.67 49.92 8.37
CA VAL A 30 9.72 48.93 8.64
C VAL A 30 9.65 48.39 10.06
N THR A 31 10.02 47.12 10.21
CA THR A 31 10.43 46.55 11.50
C THR A 31 11.91 46.82 11.70
N ILE A 32 12.28 47.49 12.79
CA ILE A 32 13.65 47.66 13.24
C ILE A 32 13.91 46.71 14.42
N ILE A 33 15.01 45.95 14.33
CA ILE A 33 15.43 44.96 15.33
C ILE A 33 16.77 45.41 15.91
N SER A 34 16.77 45.87 17.17
CA SER A 34 17.99 46.11 17.95
C SER A 34 18.37 44.86 18.77
N GLN A 35 19.44 44.94 19.56
CA GLN A 35 19.79 43.90 20.54
C GLN A 35 18.78 43.82 21.70
N SER A 36 18.06 44.91 22.01
CA SER A 36 17.21 45.05 23.19
C SER A 36 15.71 44.97 22.89
N ARG A 37 15.25 45.42 21.71
CA ARG A 37 13.83 45.38 21.33
C ARG A 37 13.58 45.39 19.82
N ARG A 38 12.40 44.87 19.44
CA ARG A 38 11.78 45.05 18.11
C ARG A 38 10.86 46.27 18.15
N VAL A 39 10.85 47.05 17.07
CA VAL A 39 10.07 48.29 16.95
C VAL A 39 9.56 48.39 15.52
N ASP A 40 8.29 48.71 15.33
CA ASP A 40 7.74 48.97 13.99
C ASP A 40 7.55 50.48 13.82
N LEU A 41 8.19 51.08 12.81
CA LEU A 41 8.21 52.52 12.55
C LEU A 41 7.81 52.82 11.10
N ALA A 42 7.20 53.98 10.86
CA ALA A 42 7.06 54.56 9.53
C ALA A 42 8.17 55.58 9.31
N LEU A 43 8.98 55.41 8.25
CA LEU A 43 10.09 56.30 7.90
C LEU A 43 9.67 57.22 6.74
N PRO A 44 9.76 58.56 6.89
CA PRO A 44 9.50 59.50 5.80
C PRO A 44 10.54 59.36 4.67
N GLY A 45 10.08 59.04 3.47
CA GLY A 45 10.89 58.80 2.27
C GLY A 45 11.72 60.01 1.81
N SER A 46 11.29 61.23 2.17
CA SER A 46 11.93 62.50 1.82
C SER A 46 13.12 62.89 2.71
N VAL A 47 13.33 62.20 3.83
CA VAL A 47 14.35 62.53 4.84
C VAL A 47 15.54 61.57 4.75
N SER A 48 16.77 62.03 5.05
CA SER A 48 17.93 61.13 5.10
C SER A 48 17.84 60.18 6.29
N LEU A 49 18.39 58.97 6.12
CA LEU A 49 18.42 58.01 7.23
C LEU A 49 19.27 58.52 8.42
N SER A 50 20.26 59.38 8.18
CA SER A 50 21.09 60.03 9.19
C SER A 50 20.31 60.95 10.14
N GLU A 51 19.30 61.68 9.64
CA GLU A 51 18.44 62.56 10.44
C GLU A 51 17.43 61.76 11.28
N LEU A 52 16.97 60.62 10.75
CA LEU A 52 16.04 59.73 11.45
C LEU A 52 16.75 58.87 12.52
N LEU A 53 18.04 58.56 12.34
CA LEU A 53 18.79 57.62 13.18
C LEU A 53 18.79 57.94 14.69
N PRO A 54 18.95 59.21 15.16
CA PRO A 54 18.86 59.53 16.59
C PRO A 54 17.45 59.27 17.17
N SER A 55 16.40 59.42 16.36
CA SER A 55 15.03 59.07 16.76
C SER A 55 14.81 57.55 16.73
N ILE A 56 15.34 56.85 15.72
CA ILE A 56 15.34 55.39 15.65
C ILE A 56 16.03 54.78 16.89
N LEU A 57 17.16 55.32 17.34
CA LEU A 57 17.89 54.85 18.52
C LEU A 57 17.07 55.01 19.82
N ARG A 58 16.44 56.17 20.03
CA ARG A 58 15.48 56.37 21.15
C ARG A 58 14.29 55.40 21.03
N PHE A 59 13.74 55.23 19.84
CA PHE A 59 12.67 54.26 19.59
C PHE A 59 13.13 52.80 19.73
N ALA A 60 14.43 52.51 19.66
CA ALA A 60 15.07 51.22 19.96
C ALA A 60 15.56 51.08 21.41
N GLY A 61 15.36 52.10 22.28
CA GLY A 61 15.75 52.05 23.70
C GLY A 61 17.25 52.15 23.94
N ILE A 62 17.94 52.89 23.07
CA ILE A 62 19.37 53.18 23.17
C ILE A 62 19.50 54.66 23.49
N ASP A 63 19.40 54.99 24.78
CA ASP A 63 19.51 56.35 25.29
C ASP A 63 20.98 56.70 25.59
N GLY A 64 21.45 57.84 25.10
CA GLY A 64 22.78 58.39 25.44
C GLY A 64 23.52 59.11 24.30
N ASN A 65 23.30 58.71 23.05
CA ASN A 65 24.12 59.20 21.92
C ASN A 65 23.76 60.62 21.48
N THR A 66 24.76 61.45 21.22
CA THR A 66 24.59 62.73 20.51
C THR A 66 24.19 62.50 19.04
N PRO A 67 23.58 63.48 18.33
CA PRO A 67 23.12 63.27 16.95
C PRO A 67 24.24 62.90 15.95
N THR A 68 25.45 63.41 16.16
CA THR A 68 26.65 63.05 15.38
C THR A 68 27.14 61.64 15.72
N GLU A 69 27.25 61.32 17.00
CA GLU A 69 27.66 60.01 17.52
C GLU A 69 26.72 58.88 17.10
N ALA A 70 25.41 59.14 17.01
CA ALA A 70 24.44 58.22 16.41
C ALA A 70 24.83 57.80 14.99
N VAL A 71 25.17 58.76 14.12
CA VAL A 71 25.52 58.54 12.70
C VAL A 71 26.91 57.92 12.50
N HIS A 72 27.83 58.11 13.45
CA HIS A 72 29.14 57.47 13.41
C HIS A 72 29.13 56.05 14.00
N ALA A 73 28.42 55.83 15.12
CA ALA A 73 28.48 54.57 15.86
C ALA A 73 27.45 53.52 15.42
N TRP A 74 26.36 53.88 14.74
CA TRP A 74 25.26 52.96 14.40
C TRP A 74 24.94 52.91 12.91
N VAL A 75 24.46 51.75 12.45
CA VAL A 75 24.00 51.50 11.09
C VAL A 75 22.71 50.68 11.10
N LEU A 76 21.88 50.86 10.07
CA LEU A 76 20.82 49.90 9.72
C LEU A 76 21.33 49.00 8.59
N GLN A 77 21.09 47.70 8.72
CA GLN A 77 21.58 46.70 7.78
C GLN A 77 20.46 45.69 7.45
N ARG A 78 20.38 45.26 6.19
CA ARG A 78 19.53 44.12 5.78
C ARG A 78 20.19 42.82 6.22
N PHE A 79 19.42 41.75 6.46
CA PHE A 79 20.03 40.48 6.85
C PHE A 79 20.88 39.91 5.69
N GLY A 80 22.20 39.82 5.89
CA GLY A 80 23.14 39.27 4.90
C GLY A 80 23.43 40.17 3.70
N ALA A 81 23.33 41.49 3.84
CA ALA A 81 23.78 42.46 2.82
C ALA A 81 24.40 43.68 3.51
N ASP A 82 25.08 44.56 2.75
CA ASP A 82 25.79 45.72 3.30
C ASP A 82 24.92 46.69 4.12
N PRO A 83 25.53 47.45 5.06
CA PRO A 83 24.88 48.57 5.73
C PRO A 83 24.30 49.60 4.76
N LEU A 84 23.10 50.10 5.07
CA LEU A 84 22.43 51.13 4.28
C LEU A 84 23.19 52.47 4.40
N ASP A 85 23.28 53.21 3.29
CA ASP A 85 23.86 54.56 3.29
C ASP A 85 22.98 55.50 4.12
N LEU A 86 23.59 56.16 5.10
CA LEU A 86 22.91 57.08 6.02
C LEU A 86 22.61 58.43 5.36
N TYR A 87 23.36 58.84 4.34
CA TYR A 87 23.26 60.16 3.72
C TYR A 87 22.24 60.23 2.56
N VAL A 88 21.68 59.08 2.18
CA VAL A 88 20.68 58.93 1.11
C VAL A 88 19.26 59.03 1.69
N PRO A 89 18.31 59.70 1.02
CA PRO A 89 16.92 59.76 1.46
C PRO A 89 16.26 58.38 1.41
N VAL A 90 15.42 58.06 2.40
CA VAL A 90 14.82 56.72 2.61
C VAL A 90 14.15 56.17 1.33
N ARG A 91 13.52 57.02 0.52
CA ARG A 91 12.90 56.65 -0.76
C ARG A 91 13.86 56.04 -1.78
N GLN A 92 15.13 56.47 -1.78
CA GLN A 92 16.16 55.97 -2.71
C GLN A 92 16.83 54.68 -2.22
N LEU A 93 16.80 54.40 -0.91
CA LEU A 93 17.31 53.15 -0.32
C LEU A 93 16.48 51.90 -0.72
N SER A 94 15.41 52.06 -1.50
CA SER A 94 14.58 50.98 -2.03
C SER A 94 14.06 50.04 -0.94
N ILE A 95 13.70 50.62 0.20
CA ILE A 95 13.13 49.95 1.37
C ILE A 95 11.66 49.64 1.08
N ARG A 96 11.19 48.45 1.49
CA ARG A 96 9.81 48.01 1.25
C ARG A 96 8.96 48.07 2.51
N ASP A 97 7.65 48.26 2.33
CA ASP A 97 6.67 48.11 3.41
C ASP A 97 6.72 46.67 3.98
N GLY A 98 6.80 46.58 5.30
CA GLY A 98 6.98 45.34 6.04
C GLY A 98 8.41 44.82 6.13
N GLU A 99 9.41 45.54 5.61
CA GLU A 99 10.80 45.09 5.60
C GLU A 99 11.45 45.11 7.00
N THR A 100 12.26 44.10 7.31
CA THR A 100 12.98 43.97 8.57
C THR A 100 14.42 44.46 8.45
N LEU A 101 14.79 45.50 9.19
CA LEU A 101 16.12 46.09 9.25
C LEU A 101 16.75 45.84 10.63
N HIS A 102 18.04 45.47 10.64
CA HIS A 102 18.80 45.27 11.88
C HIS A 102 19.57 46.54 12.25
N LEU A 103 19.37 47.02 13.47
CA LEU A 103 20.10 48.15 14.04
C LEU A 103 21.32 47.62 14.80
N ARG A 104 22.53 47.95 14.32
CA ARG A 104 23.81 47.45 14.84
C ARG A 104 24.81 48.58 15.02
N GLN A 105 25.78 48.37 15.92
CA GLN A 105 26.96 49.22 15.97
C GLN A 105 27.79 49.00 14.70
N ARG A 106 28.42 50.05 14.19
CA ARG A 106 29.16 50.06 12.91
C ARG A 106 30.33 49.08 12.88
N GLU A 107 31.00 48.89 14.02
CA GLU A 107 32.08 47.91 14.22
C GLU A 107 31.58 46.45 14.26
N ASN A 108 30.28 46.26 14.49
CA ASN A 108 29.58 44.98 14.61
C ASN A 108 28.54 44.79 13.47
N ALA A 109 28.84 45.34 12.29
CA ALA A 109 28.10 45.04 11.07
C ALA A 109 28.22 43.54 10.72
N ILE A 110 27.17 42.99 10.13
CA ILE A 110 27.14 41.59 9.68
C ILE A 110 28.12 41.46 8.50
N PRO A 111 29.13 40.56 8.54
CA PRO A 111 30.00 40.31 7.39
C PRO A 111 29.23 39.76 6.19
N ASP A 112 29.75 39.99 4.99
CA ASP A 112 29.19 39.42 3.77
C ASP A 112 29.19 37.87 3.80
N ALA A 113 28.21 37.26 3.14
CA ALA A 113 27.95 35.84 3.14
C ALA A 113 28.94 35.09 2.21
N ALA A 114 30.18 34.90 2.67
CA ALA A 114 31.20 34.16 1.95
C ALA A 114 30.83 32.66 1.77
N PHE A 115 30.31 32.31 0.59
CA PHE A 115 30.01 30.93 0.20
C PHE A 115 31.29 30.18 -0.23
N ASP A 116 31.88 29.37 0.66
CA ASP A 116 32.95 28.40 0.34
C ASP A 116 32.42 27.13 -0.36
N ASP A 117 31.27 27.24 -1.03
CA ASP A 117 30.34 26.14 -1.29
C ASP A 117 30.53 25.49 -2.68
N VAL A 118 31.77 25.43 -3.16
CA VAL A 118 32.11 24.68 -4.39
C VAL A 118 32.33 23.19 -4.06
N ILE A 119 32.89 22.89 -2.88
CA ILE A 119 33.18 21.52 -2.45
C ILE A 119 31.93 20.85 -1.89
N ASP A 120 31.16 21.52 -1.02
CA ASP A 120 29.99 20.91 -0.40
C ASP A 120 28.81 20.78 -1.37
N ALA A 121 28.66 21.69 -2.35
CA ALA A 121 27.75 21.50 -3.50
C ALA A 121 28.02 20.21 -4.32
N VAL A 122 29.29 19.87 -4.57
CA VAL A 122 29.65 18.61 -5.26
C VAL A 122 29.38 17.40 -4.35
N ALA A 123 29.67 17.50 -3.05
CA ALA A 123 29.35 16.46 -2.07
C ALA A 123 27.83 16.27 -1.89
N ALA A 124 27.02 17.35 -1.93
CA ALA A 124 25.57 17.32 -1.89
C ALA A 124 24.99 16.67 -3.16
N THR A 125 25.47 17.07 -4.33
CA THR A 125 25.08 16.47 -5.63
C THR A 125 25.41 14.98 -5.70
N THR A 126 26.48 14.54 -5.03
CA THR A 126 26.85 13.13 -4.92
C THR A 126 25.97 12.38 -3.91
N ARG A 127 25.68 12.97 -2.74
CA ARG A 127 24.76 12.44 -1.71
C ARG A 127 23.30 12.33 -2.19
N ALA A 128 22.90 13.10 -3.19
CA ALA A 128 21.57 13.05 -3.80
C ALA A 128 21.31 11.79 -4.67
N ARG A 129 22.34 11.01 -5.01
CA ARG A 129 22.17 9.76 -5.77
C ARG A 129 21.66 8.62 -4.87
N PRO A 130 20.71 7.78 -5.32
CA PRO A 130 20.25 6.63 -4.55
C PRO A 130 21.40 5.61 -4.39
N SER A 131 22.03 5.60 -3.22
CA SER A 131 23.17 4.76 -2.89
C SER A 131 22.76 3.36 -2.40
N TRP A 132 23.69 2.41 -2.50
CA TRP A 132 23.50 1.09 -1.89
C TRP A 132 23.61 1.20 -0.36
N LEU A 133 22.62 0.65 0.35
CA LEU A 133 22.47 0.75 1.79
C LEU A 133 22.52 -0.64 2.41
N PRO A 134 22.93 -0.82 3.68
CA PRO A 134 22.98 -2.13 4.34
C PRO A 134 21.65 -2.92 4.29
N ARG A 135 20.51 -2.22 4.27
CA ARG A 135 19.18 -2.82 4.07
C ARG A 135 19.06 -3.57 2.74
N HIS A 136 19.70 -3.08 1.68
CA HIS A 136 19.66 -3.67 0.34
C HIS A 136 20.55 -4.91 0.26
N SER A 137 21.75 -4.88 0.87
CA SER A 137 22.56 -6.09 1.09
C SER A 137 21.76 -7.17 1.82
N ARG A 138 21.05 -6.80 2.90
CA ARG A 138 20.25 -7.74 3.71
C ARG A 138 19.04 -8.30 2.96
N THR A 139 18.32 -7.48 2.19
CA THR A 139 17.21 -7.98 1.36
C THR A 139 17.72 -8.90 0.26
N LEU A 140 18.84 -8.58 -0.39
CA LEU A 140 19.46 -9.44 -1.41
C LEU A 140 19.94 -10.78 -0.81
N SER A 141 20.63 -10.76 0.33
CA SER A 141 21.11 -12.00 0.97
C SER A 141 19.98 -12.88 1.47
N LEU A 142 18.90 -12.31 2.01
CA LEU A 142 17.70 -13.07 2.41
C LEU A 142 16.96 -13.66 1.19
N ALA A 143 16.88 -12.92 0.08
CA ALA A 143 16.28 -13.41 -1.16
C ALA A 143 17.12 -14.55 -1.79
N LEU A 144 18.45 -14.41 -1.82
CA LEU A 144 19.36 -15.46 -2.29
C LEU A 144 19.34 -16.69 -1.37
N MET A 145 19.29 -16.50 -0.06
CA MET A 145 19.15 -17.58 0.93
C MET A 145 17.86 -18.37 0.70
N LEU A 146 16.71 -17.68 0.64
CA LEU A 146 15.40 -18.31 0.42
C LEU A 146 15.34 -19.00 -0.96
N GLY A 147 15.85 -18.33 -2.00
CA GLY A 147 15.92 -18.85 -3.36
C GLY A 147 16.75 -20.13 -3.45
N LEU A 148 17.99 -20.12 -2.96
CA LEU A 148 18.87 -21.30 -2.96
C LEU A 148 18.27 -22.46 -2.16
N LEU A 149 17.77 -22.15 -0.96
CA LEU A 149 17.27 -23.12 0.01
C LEU A 149 15.99 -23.84 -0.44
N VAL A 150 15.15 -23.19 -1.26
CA VAL A 150 13.91 -23.79 -1.79
C VAL A 150 14.10 -24.32 -3.22
N ALA A 151 14.79 -23.58 -4.09
CA ALA A 151 14.91 -23.93 -5.51
C ALA A 151 15.87 -25.12 -5.74
N MET A 152 16.95 -25.30 -4.96
CA MET A 152 17.82 -26.46 -5.16
C MET A 152 17.15 -27.78 -4.76
N PRO A 153 16.47 -27.91 -3.61
CA PRO A 153 15.69 -29.11 -3.30
C PRO A 153 14.56 -29.38 -4.31
N LEU A 154 13.85 -28.34 -4.78
CA LEU A 154 12.84 -28.47 -5.83
C LEU A 154 13.45 -28.96 -7.16
N LEU A 155 14.58 -28.39 -7.59
CA LEU A 155 15.29 -28.77 -8.81
C LEU A 155 15.75 -30.24 -8.72
N VAL A 156 16.39 -30.63 -7.61
CA VAL A 156 16.86 -32.01 -7.42
C VAL A 156 15.67 -32.97 -7.44
N THR A 157 14.65 -32.77 -6.60
CA THR A 157 13.49 -33.68 -6.49
C THR A 157 12.70 -33.79 -7.80
N SER A 158 12.56 -32.72 -8.59
CA SER A 158 11.89 -32.76 -9.90
C SER A 158 12.77 -33.26 -11.06
N SER A 159 14.08 -33.38 -10.89
CA SER A 159 15.02 -33.85 -11.92
C SER A 159 15.35 -35.35 -11.86
N VAL A 160 15.08 -36.00 -10.72
CA VAL A 160 15.36 -37.44 -10.54
C VAL A 160 14.38 -38.28 -11.35
N ARG A 161 14.90 -38.90 -12.42
CA ARG A 161 14.13 -39.80 -13.30
C ARG A 161 13.93 -41.21 -12.74
N ASP A 162 14.74 -41.61 -11.77
CA ASP A 162 14.58 -42.87 -11.05
C ASP A 162 13.63 -42.64 -9.86
N GLU A 163 12.33 -42.71 -10.13
CA GLU A 163 11.25 -42.32 -9.22
C GLU A 163 11.24 -43.09 -7.89
N ARG A 164 12.00 -44.19 -7.75
CA ARG A 164 12.18 -44.89 -6.46
C ARG A 164 13.63 -45.28 -6.16
N GLY A 165 14.57 -44.69 -6.89
CA GLY A 165 15.99 -44.84 -6.59
C GLY A 165 16.33 -44.29 -5.21
N LEU A 166 17.42 -44.82 -4.63
CA LEU A 166 18.04 -44.28 -3.43
C LEU A 166 18.25 -42.76 -3.52
N THR A 167 18.51 -42.24 -4.73
CA THR A 167 18.65 -40.82 -5.06
C THR A 167 17.39 -40.01 -4.70
N LEU A 168 16.17 -40.46 -5.02
CA LEU A 168 14.96 -39.71 -4.65
C LEU A 168 14.72 -39.79 -3.14
N ALA A 169 14.90 -40.97 -2.54
CA ALA A 169 14.74 -41.14 -1.10
C ALA A 169 15.70 -40.24 -0.30
N LEU A 170 16.96 -40.13 -0.73
CA LEU A 170 17.95 -39.21 -0.16
C LEU A 170 17.57 -37.74 -0.41
N ALA A 171 17.16 -37.37 -1.64
CA ALA A 171 16.75 -36.00 -1.95
C ALA A 171 15.55 -35.56 -1.08
N LEU A 172 14.54 -36.41 -0.92
CA LEU A 172 13.38 -36.14 -0.07
C LEU A 172 13.73 -36.11 1.41
N GLY A 173 14.58 -37.03 1.89
CA GLY A 173 15.08 -37.03 3.27
C GLY A 173 15.86 -35.75 3.61
N ILE A 174 16.72 -35.29 2.70
CA ILE A 174 17.46 -34.03 2.84
C ILE A 174 16.50 -32.82 2.79
N THR A 175 15.51 -32.82 1.89
CA THR A 175 14.48 -31.77 1.79
C THR A 175 13.66 -31.66 3.10
N ALA A 176 13.23 -32.80 3.64
CA ALA A 176 12.51 -32.88 4.90
C ALA A 176 13.37 -32.42 6.09
N PHE A 177 14.63 -32.87 6.13
CA PHE A 177 15.60 -32.42 7.13
C PHE A 177 15.85 -30.91 7.06
N PHE A 178 15.98 -30.32 5.86
CA PHE A 178 16.09 -28.88 5.69
C PHE A 178 14.81 -28.15 6.12
N SER A 179 13.61 -28.68 5.84
CA SER A 179 12.37 -28.12 6.36
C SER A 179 12.36 -28.05 7.89
N PHE A 180 12.76 -29.14 8.56
CA PHE A 180 12.85 -29.19 10.02
C PHE A 180 13.95 -28.27 10.57
N ALA A 181 15.17 -28.36 10.05
CA ALA A 181 16.31 -27.57 10.50
C ALA A 181 16.08 -26.06 10.33
N THR A 182 15.43 -25.64 9.24
CA THR A 182 15.07 -24.23 9.01
C THR A 182 13.96 -23.73 9.95
N MET A 183 13.01 -24.59 10.34
CA MET A 183 12.04 -24.27 11.40
C MET A 183 12.74 -24.06 12.75
N ILE A 184 13.64 -24.97 13.15
CA ILE A 184 14.39 -24.85 14.40
C ILE A 184 15.27 -23.60 14.38
N ALA A 185 15.95 -23.31 13.27
CA ALA A 185 16.74 -22.09 13.10
C ALA A 185 15.87 -20.81 13.14
N ALA A 186 14.67 -20.83 12.55
CA ALA A 186 13.71 -19.73 12.63
C ALA A 186 13.27 -19.46 14.08
N ILE A 187 12.93 -20.52 14.83
CA ILE A 187 12.55 -20.42 16.25
C ILE A 187 13.74 -19.88 17.07
N ALA A 188 14.95 -20.42 16.89
CA ALA A 188 16.14 -19.99 17.61
C ALA A 188 16.49 -18.51 17.33
N LEU A 189 16.51 -18.08 16.06
CA LEU A 189 16.77 -16.69 15.71
C LEU A 189 15.67 -15.75 16.21
N ALA A 190 14.40 -16.15 16.13
CA ALA A 190 13.28 -15.36 16.64
C ALA A 190 13.28 -15.17 18.16
N ARG A 191 13.66 -16.22 18.91
CA ARG A 191 13.46 -16.32 20.37
C ARG A 191 14.73 -16.03 21.19
N ALA A 192 15.90 -16.40 20.69
CA ALA A 192 17.19 -16.22 21.39
C ALA A 192 18.00 -15.04 20.83
N ALA A 193 18.08 -14.88 19.50
CA ALA A 193 18.85 -13.79 18.86
C ALA A 193 18.04 -12.51 18.59
N GLY A 194 16.70 -12.60 18.58
CA GLY A 194 15.80 -11.49 18.21
C GLY A 194 15.76 -11.15 16.71
N GLU A 195 16.43 -11.93 15.85
CA GLU A 195 16.62 -11.65 14.42
C GLU A 195 15.38 -12.02 13.56
N ARG A 196 14.35 -11.18 13.69
CA ARG A 196 13.03 -11.39 13.07
C ARG A 196 13.05 -11.48 11.54
N HIS A 197 13.94 -10.76 10.84
CA HIS A 197 13.95 -10.79 9.38
C HIS A 197 14.42 -12.14 8.84
N THR A 198 15.55 -12.64 9.33
CA THR A 198 16.10 -13.95 8.96
C THR A 198 15.19 -15.08 9.42
N ALA A 199 14.65 -15.00 10.63
CA ALA A 199 13.66 -15.95 11.14
C ALA A 199 12.38 -16.02 10.29
N SER A 200 11.89 -14.88 9.77
CA SER A 200 10.74 -14.87 8.84
C SER A 200 11.05 -15.70 7.59
N CYS A 201 12.20 -15.45 6.96
CA CYS A 201 12.56 -16.12 5.70
C CYS A 201 12.80 -17.63 5.90
N LEU A 202 13.38 -18.04 7.03
CA LEU A 202 13.57 -19.45 7.36
C LEU A 202 12.26 -20.17 7.69
N ALA A 203 11.30 -19.50 8.34
CA ALA A 203 9.96 -20.06 8.57
C ALA A 203 9.22 -20.28 7.24
N TRP A 204 9.26 -19.32 6.32
CA TRP A 204 8.68 -19.48 4.98
C TRP A 204 9.40 -20.55 4.13
N ALA A 205 10.73 -20.65 4.23
CA ALA A 205 11.49 -21.72 3.58
C ALA A 205 11.08 -23.10 4.11
N SER A 206 10.89 -23.24 5.42
CA SER A 206 10.42 -24.47 6.05
C SER A 206 9.06 -24.91 5.50
N VAL A 207 8.10 -23.99 5.39
CA VAL A 207 6.76 -24.26 4.83
C VAL A 207 6.82 -24.70 3.36
N ALA A 208 7.66 -24.05 2.56
CA ALA A 208 7.86 -24.40 1.16
C ALA A 208 8.52 -25.79 1.01
N LEU A 209 9.57 -26.07 1.80
CA LEU A 209 10.25 -27.36 1.81
C LEU A 209 9.35 -28.50 2.32
N ALA A 210 8.50 -28.24 3.31
CA ALA A 210 7.50 -29.19 3.76
C ALA A 210 6.51 -29.53 2.62
N GLY A 211 6.07 -28.53 1.86
CA GLY A 211 5.21 -28.71 0.69
C GLY A 211 5.88 -29.50 -0.43
N ILE A 212 7.16 -29.22 -0.73
CA ILE A 212 7.95 -29.98 -1.71
C ILE A 212 8.09 -31.45 -1.27
N THR A 213 8.49 -31.71 -0.01
CA THR A 213 8.52 -33.06 0.54
C THR A 213 7.16 -33.74 0.41
N GLY A 214 6.08 -33.07 0.79
CA GLY A 214 4.72 -33.63 0.77
C GLY A 214 4.20 -33.91 -0.63
N TRP A 215 4.60 -33.13 -1.64
CA TRP A 215 4.21 -33.34 -3.04
C TRP A 215 4.81 -34.63 -3.62
N PHE A 216 6.08 -34.88 -3.32
CA PHE A 216 6.86 -35.98 -3.94
C PHE A 216 6.91 -37.26 -3.07
N ILE A 217 6.63 -37.20 -1.77
CA ILE A 217 6.67 -38.39 -0.90
C ILE A 217 5.70 -39.54 -1.28
N PRO A 218 4.50 -39.31 -1.89
CA PRO A 218 3.65 -40.42 -2.32
C PRO A 218 4.32 -41.32 -3.37
N ILE A 219 5.19 -40.74 -4.21
CA ILE A 219 5.93 -41.46 -5.26
C ILE A 219 6.77 -42.58 -4.66
N LEU A 220 7.36 -42.37 -3.49
CA LEU A 220 8.21 -43.34 -2.81
C LEU A 220 7.42 -44.42 -2.04
N ILE A 221 6.20 -44.10 -1.59
CA ILE A 221 5.41 -44.94 -0.66
C ILE A 221 4.43 -45.88 -1.40
N SER A 222 3.90 -45.47 -2.56
CA SER A 222 2.86 -46.22 -3.27
C SER A 222 3.38 -47.41 -4.09
N ASP A 223 2.47 -48.28 -4.54
CA ASP A 223 2.77 -49.43 -5.41
C ASP A 223 3.26 -48.99 -6.81
N PRO A 224 4.16 -49.72 -7.50
CA PRO A 224 4.64 -49.33 -8.84
C PRO A 224 3.63 -49.56 -9.98
N ALA A 225 2.63 -50.43 -9.79
CA ALA A 225 1.56 -50.66 -10.77
C ALA A 225 0.36 -49.71 -10.59
N ALA A 226 0.29 -48.98 -9.47
CA ALA A 226 -0.80 -48.05 -9.18
C ALA A 226 -0.49 -46.63 -9.70
N ALA A 227 -1.34 -46.11 -10.59
CA ALA A 227 -1.28 -44.70 -10.99
C ALA A 227 -1.61 -43.79 -9.80
N LEU A 228 -0.67 -42.91 -9.43
CA LEU A 228 -0.81 -41.99 -8.30
C LEU A 228 -1.84 -40.89 -8.58
N PRO A 229 -2.95 -40.80 -7.82
CA PRO A 229 -3.92 -39.73 -7.99
C PRO A 229 -3.34 -38.37 -7.59
N LEU A 230 -3.56 -37.35 -8.43
CA LEU A 230 -3.11 -35.98 -8.19
C LEU A 230 -3.58 -35.44 -6.83
N ALA A 231 -4.79 -35.82 -6.43
CA ALA A 231 -5.37 -35.59 -5.11
C ALA A 231 -4.42 -35.93 -3.94
N ILE A 232 -3.67 -37.04 -4.00
CA ILE A 232 -2.77 -37.46 -2.91
C ILE A 232 -1.55 -36.53 -2.81
N ASN A 233 -0.97 -36.12 -3.93
CA ASN A 233 0.16 -35.20 -3.96
C ASN A 233 -0.25 -33.80 -3.45
N ILE A 234 -1.44 -33.33 -3.83
CA ILE A 234 -2.03 -32.08 -3.31
C ILE A 234 -2.27 -32.18 -1.80
N LEU A 235 -2.91 -33.26 -1.34
CA LEU A 235 -3.25 -33.51 0.05
C LEU A 235 -2.00 -33.58 0.94
N MET A 236 -0.98 -34.33 0.52
CA MET A 236 0.26 -34.50 1.30
C MET A 236 1.14 -33.25 1.30
N ALA A 237 1.25 -32.52 0.18
CA ALA A 237 1.90 -31.20 0.13
C ALA A 237 1.23 -30.22 1.10
N ALA A 238 -0.11 -30.14 1.06
CA ALA A 238 -0.87 -29.26 1.94
C ALA A 238 -0.78 -29.70 3.41
N ALA A 239 -0.83 -30.99 3.72
CA ALA A 239 -0.73 -31.50 5.09
C ALA A 239 0.62 -31.16 5.75
N LEU A 240 1.75 -31.34 5.04
CA LEU A 240 3.06 -30.99 5.59
C LEU A 240 3.26 -29.46 5.66
N SER A 241 2.80 -28.70 4.66
CA SER A 241 2.80 -27.23 4.73
C SER A 241 1.93 -26.68 5.87
N LEU A 242 0.78 -27.30 6.17
CA LEU A 242 -0.08 -26.96 7.30
C LEU A 242 0.66 -27.14 8.64
N VAL A 243 1.30 -28.30 8.85
CA VAL A 243 2.07 -28.58 10.07
C VAL A 243 3.21 -27.58 10.24
N ALA A 244 3.99 -27.32 9.18
CA ALA A 244 5.09 -26.35 9.23
C ALA A 244 4.60 -24.92 9.51
N ALA A 245 3.52 -24.48 8.84
CA ALA A 245 3.00 -23.12 8.97
C ALA A 245 2.37 -22.88 10.37
N ALA A 246 1.62 -23.86 10.89
CA ALA A 246 1.06 -23.82 12.24
C ALA A 246 2.17 -23.82 13.31
N ALA A 247 3.18 -24.68 13.18
CA ALA A 247 4.32 -24.72 14.09
C ALA A 247 5.09 -23.38 14.08
N GLY A 248 5.37 -22.80 12.91
CA GLY A 248 6.02 -21.51 12.78
C GLY A 248 5.20 -20.36 13.42
N ALA A 249 3.89 -20.34 13.18
CA ALA A 249 2.98 -19.34 13.76
C ALA A 249 2.96 -19.38 15.30
N LEU A 250 2.95 -20.57 15.91
CA LEU A 250 2.88 -20.75 17.37
C LEU A 250 4.23 -20.60 18.07
N ALA A 251 5.30 -21.17 17.51
CA ALA A 251 6.61 -21.30 18.17
C ALA A 251 7.57 -20.14 17.85
N ALA A 252 7.77 -19.81 16.57
CA ALA A 252 8.62 -18.68 16.19
C ALA A 252 7.88 -17.35 16.43
N ARG A 253 6.56 -17.31 16.19
CA ARG A 253 5.66 -16.14 16.33
C ARG A 253 6.03 -14.92 15.46
N VAL A 254 7.02 -15.06 14.58
CA VAL A 254 7.39 -14.02 13.61
C VAL A 254 6.40 -14.05 12.45
N GLN A 255 5.85 -12.90 12.07
CA GLN A 255 4.79 -12.80 11.06
C GLN A 255 3.61 -13.75 11.31
N ALA A 256 3.26 -14.03 12.59
CA ALA A 256 2.34 -15.11 12.97
C ALA A 256 0.99 -15.09 12.23
N MET A 257 0.45 -13.93 11.86
CA MET A 257 -0.80 -13.80 11.10
C MET A 257 -0.65 -14.19 9.62
N ALA A 258 0.53 -14.01 9.02
CA ALA A 258 0.80 -14.45 7.65
C ALA A 258 1.10 -15.96 7.60
N LEU A 259 1.79 -16.50 8.61
CA LEU A 259 1.94 -17.96 8.78
C LEU A 259 0.60 -18.63 9.13
N PHE A 260 -0.28 -17.97 9.89
CA PHE A 260 -1.67 -18.41 10.09
C PHE A 260 -2.48 -18.40 8.79
N ALA A 261 -2.29 -17.39 7.92
CA ALA A 261 -2.91 -17.39 6.59
C ALA A 261 -2.40 -18.56 5.72
N ALA A 262 -1.10 -18.87 5.75
CA ALA A 262 -0.55 -20.03 5.06
C ALA A 262 -1.08 -21.35 5.63
N ALA A 263 -1.15 -21.50 6.95
CA ALA A 263 -1.74 -22.65 7.62
C ALA A 263 -3.23 -22.83 7.25
N LEU A 264 -4.02 -21.74 7.25
CA LEU A 264 -5.43 -21.79 6.87
C LEU A 264 -5.61 -22.12 5.38
N THR A 265 -4.76 -21.58 4.50
CA THR A 265 -4.73 -21.97 3.07
C THR A 265 -4.50 -23.47 2.94
N ALA A 266 -3.47 -23.98 3.63
CA ALA A 266 -3.11 -25.38 3.62
C ALA A 266 -4.23 -26.27 4.21
N ALA A 267 -4.93 -25.83 5.26
CA ALA A 267 -6.09 -26.53 5.80
C ALA A 267 -7.26 -26.60 4.79
N ILE A 268 -7.54 -25.52 4.06
CA ILE A 268 -8.56 -25.52 2.99
C ILE A 268 -8.17 -26.50 1.88
N VAL A 269 -6.90 -26.52 1.48
CA VAL A 269 -6.38 -27.44 0.44
C VAL A 269 -6.31 -28.89 0.95
N VAL A 270 -6.06 -29.14 2.24
CA VAL A 270 -6.20 -30.48 2.85
C VAL A 270 -7.65 -30.96 2.79
N MET A 271 -8.63 -30.11 3.12
CA MET A 271 -10.05 -30.46 3.01
C MET A 271 -10.44 -30.75 1.55
N SER A 272 -10.03 -29.89 0.62
CA SER A 272 -10.25 -30.05 -0.83
C SER A 272 -9.64 -31.37 -1.35
N GLY A 273 -8.34 -31.59 -1.12
CA GLY A 273 -7.63 -32.82 -1.52
C GLY A 273 -8.15 -34.09 -0.85
N SER A 274 -8.70 -34.00 0.36
CA SER A 274 -9.37 -35.14 1.01
C SER A 274 -10.67 -35.51 0.29
N VAL A 275 -11.47 -34.52 -0.14
CA VAL A 275 -12.69 -34.78 -0.92
C VAL A 275 -12.33 -35.30 -2.32
N MET A 276 -11.30 -34.77 -2.98
CA MET A 276 -10.76 -35.31 -4.24
C MET A 276 -10.35 -36.79 -4.10
N ALA A 277 -9.62 -37.13 -3.04
CA ALA A 277 -9.19 -38.50 -2.77
C ALA A 277 -10.36 -39.46 -2.44
N LEU A 278 -11.47 -38.94 -1.90
CA LEU A 278 -12.71 -39.68 -1.64
C LEU A 278 -13.64 -39.76 -2.88
N MET A 279 -13.42 -38.91 -3.89
CA MET A 279 -14.22 -38.85 -5.12
C MET A 279 -13.32 -38.90 -6.38
N PRO A 280 -12.63 -40.03 -6.65
CA PRO A 280 -11.74 -40.16 -7.80
C PRO A 280 -12.40 -39.71 -9.12
N GLY A 281 -11.64 -39.00 -9.95
CA GLY A 281 -12.10 -38.44 -11.23
C GLY A 281 -12.74 -37.05 -11.12
N HIS A 282 -13.23 -36.65 -9.94
CA HIS A 282 -13.93 -35.38 -9.72
C HIS A 282 -13.00 -34.26 -9.21
N ASP A 283 -11.68 -34.38 -9.44
CA ASP A 283 -10.65 -33.42 -8.98
C ASP A 283 -10.96 -31.97 -9.42
N ILE A 284 -11.46 -31.80 -10.65
CA ILE A 284 -11.82 -30.51 -11.23
C ILE A 284 -13.07 -29.93 -10.54
N ASP A 285 -14.06 -30.76 -10.27
CA ASP A 285 -15.33 -30.39 -9.64
C ASP A 285 -15.13 -29.89 -8.22
N VAL A 286 -14.34 -30.64 -7.44
CA VAL A 286 -13.98 -30.27 -6.07
C VAL A 286 -13.16 -28.97 -6.06
N ALA A 287 -12.27 -28.75 -7.03
CA ALA A 287 -11.56 -27.48 -7.17
C ALA A 287 -12.51 -26.31 -7.54
N ALA A 288 -13.46 -26.53 -8.44
CA ALA A 288 -14.45 -25.52 -8.85
C ALA A 288 -15.37 -25.12 -7.68
N VAL A 289 -15.88 -26.09 -6.94
CA VAL A 289 -16.62 -25.87 -5.69
C VAL A 289 -15.75 -25.14 -4.67
N THR A 290 -14.48 -25.53 -4.51
CA THR A 290 -13.56 -24.89 -3.56
C THR A 290 -13.36 -23.40 -3.88
N MET A 291 -13.07 -23.03 -5.14
CA MET A 291 -12.90 -21.61 -5.49
C MET A 291 -14.20 -20.81 -5.42
N ALA A 292 -15.34 -21.39 -5.78
CA ALA A 292 -16.65 -20.74 -5.66
C ALA A 292 -17.05 -20.50 -4.18
N VAL A 293 -16.87 -21.50 -3.32
CA VAL A 293 -17.12 -21.38 -1.87
C VAL A 293 -16.18 -20.36 -1.24
N MET A 294 -14.88 -20.35 -1.61
CA MET A 294 -13.96 -19.31 -1.14
C MET A 294 -14.34 -17.91 -1.62
N ALA A 295 -14.82 -17.77 -2.86
CA ALA A 295 -15.29 -16.48 -3.39
C ALA A 295 -16.48 -15.95 -2.59
N VAL A 296 -17.50 -16.78 -2.37
CA VAL A 296 -18.68 -16.44 -1.54
C VAL A 296 -18.28 -16.14 -0.08
N ALA A 297 -17.36 -16.94 0.48
CA ALA A 297 -16.91 -16.80 1.87
C ALA A 297 -16.34 -15.41 2.18
N THR A 298 -15.68 -14.74 1.22
CA THR A 298 -15.13 -13.37 1.40
C THR A 298 -16.12 -12.36 1.97
N THR A 299 -17.42 -12.55 1.71
CA THR A 299 -18.52 -11.71 2.20
C THR A 299 -18.69 -11.79 3.72
N PHE A 300 -18.39 -12.94 4.32
CA PHE A 300 -18.61 -13.21 5.74
C PHE A 300 -17.35 -13.00 6.60
N LEU A 301 -16.17 -12.94 5.98
CA LEU A 301 -14.88 -12.77 6.69
C LEU A 301 -14.80 -11.49 7.55
N PRO A 302 -15.37 -10.33 7.17
CA PRO A 302 -15.41 -9.16 8.04
C PRO A 302 -16.20 -9.42 9.33
N ALA A 303 -17.40 -10.02 9.23
CA ALA A 303 -18.19 -10.36 10.42
C ALA A 303 -17.49 -11.42 11.29
N LEU A 304 -16.81 -12.38 10.66
CA LEU A 304 -16.01 -13.38 11.36
C LEU A 304 -14.80 -12.78 12.08
N SER A 305 -14.08 -11.84 11.49
CA SER A 305 -12.89 -11.24 12.12
C SER A 305 -13.23 -10.40 13.35
N HIS A 306 -14.35 -9.67 13.34
CA HIS A 306 -14.84 -8.92 14.51
C HIS A 306 -15.23 -9.86 15.65
N ARG A 307 -15.91 -10.99 15.34
CA ARG A 307 -16.25 -12.04 16.31
C ARG A 307 -14.99 -12.69 16.89
N LEU A 308 -14.01 -13.06 16.06
CA LEU A 308 -12.74 -13.65 16.50
C LEU A 308 -11.87 -12.67 17.32
N ALA A 309 -12.03 -11.37 17.13
CA ALA A 309 -11.40 -10.34 17.97
C ALA A 309 -12.15 -10.04 19.29
N GLY A 310 -13.34 -10.62 19.48
CA GLY A 310 -14.22 -10.32 20.61
C GLY A 310 -14.66 -8.85 20.66
N ILE A 311 -14.75 -8.18 19.51
CA ILE A 311 -15.39 -6.87 19.42
C ILE A 311 -16.87 -7.09 19.70
N ALA A 312 -17.38 -6.53 20.79
CA ALA A 312 -18.82 -6.44 21.00
C ALA A 312 -19.37 -5.51 19.91
N LEU A 313 -20.27 -6.02 19.07
CA LEU A 313 -21.08 -5.15 18.22
C LEU A 313 -22.01 -4.36 19.17
N PRO A 314 -22.18 -3.04 18.99
CA PRO A 314 -23.20 -2.30 19.71
C PRO A 314 -24.57 -2.95 19.50
N ASN A 315 -25.31 -3.14 20.59
CA ASN A 315 -26.71 -3.54 20.50
C ASN A 315 -27.48 -2.36 19.91
N LEU A 316 -27.80 -2.38 18.62
CA LEU A 316 -28.58 -1.30 17.98
C LEU A 316 -29.94 -1.16 18.70
N PRO A 317 -30.19 -0.09 19.49
CA PRO A 317 -31.34 -0.06 20.37
C PRO A 317 -32.62 0.21 19.57
N ALA A 318 -33.67 -0.57 19.81
CA ALA A 318 -34.90 -0.51 19.02
C ALA A 318 -35.78 0.73 19.30
N SER A 319 -35.44 1.53 20.32
CA SER A 319 -36.08 2.81 20.62
C SER A 319 -35.05 3.87 21.04
N THR A 320 -35.42 5.15 20.90
CA THR A 320 -34.59 6.29 21.34
C THR A 320 -34.35 6.29 22.85
N GLU A 321 -35.29 5.75 23.64
CA GLU A 321 -35.15 5.58 25.09
C GLU A 321 -34.07 4.53 25.40
N ALA A 322 -34.05 3.42 24.65
CA ALA A 322 -33.02 2.41 24.77
C ALA A 322 -31.64 2.89 24.27
N MET A 323 -31.58 3.90 23.40
CA MET A 323 -30.31 4.60 23.06
C MET A 323 -29.81 5.51 24.18
N LEU A 324 -30.71 6.07 24.98
CA LEU A 324 -30.35 6.91 26.14
C LEU A 324 -30.02 6.09 27.39
N ALA A 325 -30.52 4.85 27.46
CA ALA A 325 -30.25 3.89 28.54
C ALA A 325 -29.09 2.91 28.23
N ASP A 326 -28.42 3.02 27.07
CA ASP A 326 -27.27 2.19 26.73
C ASP A 326 -25.99 2.68 27.44
N GLU A 327 -25.90 2.35 28.73
CA GLU A 327 -24.69 2.58 29.55
C GLU A 327 -23.59 1.54 29.30
N THR A 328 -23.63 0.75 28.21
CA THR A 328 -22.62 -0.32 28.02
C THR A 328 -21.21 0.28 27.89
N PRO A 329 -20.27 -0.04 28.80
CA PRO A 329 -18.98 0.63 28.84
C PRO A 329 -18.14 0.22 27.64
N VAL A 330 -17.68 1.22 26.87
CA VAL A 330 -16.76 1.02 25.74
C VAL A 330 -15.56 0.23 26.21
N GLN A 331 -15.28 -0.91 25.56
CA GLN A 331 -14.19 -1.78 25.95
C GLN A 331 -12.85 -1.02 25.93
N VAL A 332 -12.12 -1.00 27.03
CA VAL A 332 -10.84 -0.28 27.15
C VAL A 332 -9.84 -0.71 26.07
N ASP A 333 -9.84 -2.01 25.73
CA ASP A 333 -8.97 -2.59 24.69
C ASP A 333 -9.52 -2.46 23.25
N ILE A 334 -10.58 -1.68 22.99
CA ILE A 334 -11.27 -1.66 21.69
C ILE A 334 -10.32 -1.37 20.51
N VAL A 335 -9.33 -0.51 20.70
CA VAL A 335 -8.31 -0.19 19.68
C VAL A 335 -7.41 -1.40 19.39
N ALA A 336 -6.98 -2.12 20.43
CA ALA A 336 -6.17 -3.32 20.27
C ALA A 336 -6.96 -4.45 19.59
N ARG A 337 -8.25 -4.59 19.92
CA ARG A 337 -9.18 -5.52 19.27
C ARG A 337 -9.45 -5.16 17.82
N ALA A 338 -9.61 -3.88 17.49
CA ALA A 338 -9.76 -3.41 16.11
C ALA A 338 -8.52 -3.73 15.25
N VAL A 339 -7.32 -3.45 15.75
CA VAL A 339 -6.06 -3.82 15.07
C VAL A 339 -5.89 -5.33 14.92
N LEU A 340 -6.41 -6.12 15.88
CA LEU A 340 -6.42 -7.58 15.80
C LEU A 340 -7.47 -8.09 14.80
N ALA A 341 -8.66 -7.48 14.73
CA ALA A 341 -9.70 -7.80 13.75
C ALA A 341 -9.26 -7.49 12.31
N ASP A 342 -8.55 -6.37 12.09
CA ASP A 342 -7.92 -6.03 10.81
C ASP A 342 -6.91 -7.10 10.38
N ARG A 343 -6.00 -7.49 11.28
CA ARG A 343 -4.98 -8.53 11.02
C ARG A 343 -5.60 -9.90 10.74
N ILE A 344 -6.63 -10.30 11.50
CA ILE A 344 -7.38 -11.54 11.24
C ILE A 344 -8.08 -11.46 9.89
N LEU A 345 -8.74 -10.34 9.56
CA LEU A 345 -9.38 -10.14 8.25
C LEU A 345 -8.37 -10.24 7.10
N GLY A 346 -7.19 -9.63 7.25
CA GLY A 346 -6.09 -9.75 6.30
C GLY A 346 -5.63 -11.19 6.10
N ALA A 347 -5.52 -11.97 7.18
CA ALA A 347 -5.14 -13.38 7.12
C ALA A 347 -6.24 -14.28 6.50
N LEU A 348 -7.51 -14.08 6.89
CA LEU A 348 -8.66 -14.79 6.36
C LEU A 348 -8.84 -14.55 4.85
N LEU A 349 -8.73 -13.29 4.41
CA LEU A 349 -8.78 -12.94 2.98
C LEU A 349 -7.60 -13.56 2.23
N SER A 350 -6.37 -13.38 2.72
CA SER A 350 -5.18 -13.98 2.10
C SER A 350 -5.31 -15.50 1.95
N ALA A 351 -5.86 -16.19 2.94
CA ALA A 351 -6.03 -17.64 2.90
C ALA A 351 -7.08 -18.09 1.87
N SER A 352 -8.27 -17.47 1.92
CA SER A 352 -9.38 -17.81 1.02
C SER A 352 -9.07 -17.47 -0.45
N THR A 353 -8.47 -16.31 -0.72
CA THR A 353 -8.10 -15.94 -2.10
C THR A 353 -6.93 -16.76 -2.63
N THR A 354 -5.97 -17.16 -1.78
CA THR A 354 -4.88 -18.08 -2.20
C THR A 354 -5.39 -19.50 -2.46
N ALA A 355 -6.31 -20.02 -1.65
CA ALA A 355 -6.93 -21.32 -1.91
C ALA A 355 -7.72 -21.33 -3.24
N ALA A 356 -8.42 -20.23 -3.57
CA ALA A 356 -9.08 -20.06 -4.86
C ALA A 356 -8.09 -19.95 -6.04
N VAL A 357 -6.93 -19.28 -5.86
CA VAL A 357 -5.84 -19.29 -6.85
C VAL A 357 -5.36 -20.72 -7.11
N LEU A 358 -5.03 -21.48 -6.07
CA LEU A 358 -4.55 -22.86 -6.20
C LEU A 358 -5.57 -23.76 -6.92
N SER A 359 -6.85 -23.63 -6.57
CA SER A 359 -7.95 -24.36 -7.22
C SER A 359 -8.12 -23.99 -8.69
N SER A 360 -7.90 -22.72 -9.07
CA SER A 360 -8.05 -22.27 -10.47
C SER A 360 -7.09 -22.97 -11.44
N PHE A 361 -5.90 -23.39 -10.97
CA PHE A 361 -4.96 -24.20 -11.77
C PHE A 361 -5.44 -25.61 -12.10
N LEU A 362 -6.42 -26.16 -11.36
CA LEU A 362 -7.10 -27.41 -11.72
C LEU A 362 -8.28 -27.12 -12.66
N VAL A 363 -9.14 -26.16 -12.31
CA VAL A 363 -10.38 -25.84 -13.04
C VAL A 363 -10.10 -25.47 -14.50
N VAL A 364 -9.05 -24.68 -14.76
CA VAL A 364 -8.66 -24.29 -16.13
C VAL A 364 -8.28 -25.49 -17.01
N ARG A 365 -7.89 -26.63 -16.42
CA ARG A 365 -7.52 -27.85 -17.18
C ARG A 365 -8.72 -28.61 -17.74
N GLN A 366 -9.96 -28.27 -17.34
CA GLN A 366 -11.17 -28.84 -17.94
C GLN A 366 -11.35 -28.40 -19.41
N GLY A 367 -10.82 -27.24 -19.80
CA GLY A 367 -10.97 -26.68 -21.14
C GLY A 367 -12.39 -26.26 -21.53
N SER A 368 -13.37 -26.37 -20.61
CA SER A 368 -14.77 -26.02 -20.87
C SER A 368 -15.00 -24.50 -20.88
N VAL A 369 -16.03 -24.06 -21.60
CA VAL A 369 -16.47 -22.65 -21.58
C VAL A 369 -16.92 -22.26 -20.17
N TRP A 370 -17.57 -23.16 -19.44
CA TRP A 370 -18.01 -22.93 -18.06
C TRP A 370 -16.85 -22.72 -17.09
N ALA A 371 -15.77 -23.50 -17.22
CA ALA A 371 -14.54 -23.32 -16.43
C ALA A 371 -13.90 -21.96 -16.69
N LEU A 372 -13.80 -21.53 -17.96
CA LEU A 372 -13.30 -20.21 -18.33
C LEU A 372 -14.15 -19.08 -17.74
N VAL A 373 -15.48 -19.18 -17.84
CA VAL A 373 -16.41 -18.19 -17.28
C VAL A 373 -16.30 -18.15 -15.75
N LEU A 374 -16.25 -19.29 -15.06
CA LEU A 374 -16.11 -19.37 -13.60
C LEU A 374 -14.81 -18.71 -13.12
N VAL A 375 -13.69 -19.04 -13.78
CA VAL A 375 -12.36 -18.50 -13.47
C VAL A 375 -12.31 -17.00 -13.71
N LEU A 376 -12.76 -16.52 -14.87
CA LEU A 376 -12.78 -15.09 -15.19
C LEU A 376 -13.72 -14.30 -14.25
N CYS A 377 -14.89 -14.83 -13.92
CA CYS A 377 -15.82 -14.18 -12.99
C CYS A 377 -15.24 -14.08 -11.57
N ILE A 378 -14.59 -15.13 -11.05
CA ILE A 378 -13.97 -15.09 -9.72
C ILE A 378 -12.75 -14.14 -9.70
N GLY A 379 -11.93 -14.15 -10.76
CA GLY A 379 -10.80 -13.22 -10.89
C GLY A 379 -11.22 -11.74 -10.95
N LEU A 380 -12.26 -11.44 -11.72
CA LEU A 380 -12.87 -10.10 -11.79
C LEU A 380 -13.54 -9.72 -10.47
N ALA A 381 -14.31 -10.63 -9.86
CA ALA A 381 -14.97 -10.38 -8.57
C ALA A 381 -13.96 -10.02 -7.49
N PHE A 382 -12.85 -10.76 -7.33
CA PHE A 382 -11.79 -10.38 -6.37
C PHE A 382 -11.14 -9.03 -6.71
N SER A 383 -10.84 -8.78 -7.98
CA SER A 383 -10.20 -7.52 -8.42
C SER A 383 -11.09 -6.30 -8.15
N LEU A 384 -12.41 -6.43 -8.33
CA LEU A 384 -13.40 -5.38 -8.07
C LEU A 384 -13.69 -5.23 -6.57
N ARG A 385 -13.85 -6.35 -5.85
CA ARG A 385 -14.12 -6.41 -4.41
C ARG A 385 -13.00 -5.82 -3.56
N ALA A 386 -11.77 -5.79 -4.08
CA ALA A 386 -10.66 -5.08 -3.47
C ALA A 386 -10.92 -3.58 -3.22
N ARG A 387 -11.89 -2.97 -3.92
CA ARG A 387 -12.34 -1.58 -3.70
C ARG A 387 -13.03 -1.38 -2.33
N ALA A 388 -13.63 -2.43 -1.77
CA ALA A 388 -14.32 -2.38 -0.48
C ALA A 388 -13.37 -2.37 0.74
N PHE A 389 -12.07 -2.59 0.54
CA PHE A 389 -11.08 -2.69 1.61
C PHE A 389 -10.02 -1.60 1.53
N VAL A 390 -9.91 -0.81 2.59
CA VAL A 390 -8.89 0.26 2.72
C VAL A 390 -7.51 -0.31 3.09
N GLY A 391 -7.49 -1.36 3.91
CA GLY A 391 -6.26 -1.97 4.42
C GLY A 391 -5.39 -2.63 3.35
N LEU A 392 -4.07 -2.42 3.45
CA LEU A 392 -3.10 -2.83 2.43
C LEU A 392 -3.08 -4.35 2.22
N THR A 393 -3.10 -5.14 3.29
CA THR A 393 -3.03 -6.61 3.24
C THR A 393 -4.26 -7.20 2.54
N GLN A 394 -5.45 -6.73 2.93
CA GLN A 394 -6.74 -7.16 2.36
C GLN A 394 -6.82 -6.81 0.88
N ARG A 395 -6.41 -5.59 0.53
CA ARG A 395 -6.44 -5.09 -0.85
C ARG A 395 -5.40 -5.77 -1.75
N ILE A 396 -4.19 -6.06 -1.24
CA ILE A 396 -3.19 -6.85 -1.97
C ILE A 396 -3.66 -8.30 -2.15
N ALA A 397 -4.20 -8.94 -1.12
CA ALA A 397 -4.71 -10.32 -1.21
C ALA A 397 -5.75 -10.46 -2.34
N LEU A 398 -6.74 -9.57 -2.35
CA LEU A 398 -7.79 -9.56 -3.38
C LEU A 398 -7.27 -9.17 -4.77
N LEU A 399 -6.45 -8.11 -4.89
CA LEU A 399 -5.92 -7.68 -6.20
C LEU A 399 -4.93 -8.70 -6.80
N ALA A 400 -4.01 -9.25 -6.00
CA ALA A 400 -3.01 -10.19 -6.50
C ALA A 400 -3.65 -11.52 -6.89
N SER A 401 -4.51 -12.09 -6.03
CA SER A 401 -5.24 -13.32 -6.37
C SER A 401 -6.20 -13.11 -7.54
N GLY A 402 -6.95 -11.99 -7.57
CA GLY A 402 -7.85 -11.63 -8.66
C GLY A 402 -7.10 -11.48 -10.00
N ALA A 403 -5.96 -10.80 -10.00
CA ALA A 403 -5.10 -10.67 -11.18
C ALA A 403 -4.55 -12.03 -11.63
N ILE A 404 -4.04 -12.88 -10.73
CA ILE A 404 -3.49 -14.20 -11.09
C ILE A 404 -4.58 -15.09 -11.72
N ILE A 405 -5.77 -15.16 -11.11
CA ILE A 405 -6.90 -15.96 -11.61
C ILE A 405 -7.36 -15.40 -12.97
N THR A 406 -7.47 -14.07 -13.12
CA THR A 406 -7.87 -13.44 -14.39
C THR A 406 -6.83 -13.68 -15.49
N ILE A 407 -5.53 -13.53 -15.19
CA ILE A 407 -4.45 -13.81 -16.14
C ILE A 407 -4.46 -15.28 -16.56
N LEU A 408 -4.67 -16.22 -15.63
CA LEU A 408 -4.76 -17.64 -15.95
C LEU A 408 -5.94 -17.95 -16.90
N GLY A 409 -7.12 -17.37 -16.63
CA GLY A 409 -8.29 -17.49 -17.50
C GLY A 409 -8.09 -16.85 -18.88
N LEU A 410 -7.44 -15.68 -18.95
CA LEU A 410 -7.12 -15.00 -20.21
C LEU A 410 -6.06 -15.75 -21.02
N VAL A 411 -5.05 -16.35 -20.37
CA VAL A 411 -4.07 -17.22 -21.03
C VAL A 411 -4.76 -18.47 -21.59
N ALA A 412 -5.65 -19.11 -20.84
CA ALA A 412 -6.40 -20.27 -21.32
C ALA A 412 -7.30 -19.92 -22.52
N LEU A 413 -8.01 -18.80 -22.47
CA LEU A 413 -8.79 -18.27 -23.59
C LEU A 413 -7.90 -17.96 -24.82
N ALA A 414 -6.72 -17.37 -24.60
CA ALA A 414 -5.76 -17.08 -25.66
C ALA A 414 -5.22 -18.37 -26.30
N MET A 415 -4.90 -19.40 -25.51
CA MET A 415 -4.45 -20.72 -26.02
C MET A 415 -5.50 -21.38 -26.93
N ILE A 416 -6.79 -21.17 -26.69
CA ILE A 416 -7.87 -21.60 -27.59
C ILE A 416 -7.90 -20.73 -28.85
N ALA A 417 -7.81 -19.40 -28.72
CA ALA A 417 -7.90 -18.48 -29.85
C ALA A 417 -6.74 -18.62 -30.86
N ILE A 418 -5.50 -18.82 -30.41
CA ILE A 418 -4.32 -18.93 -31.28
C ILE A 418 -4.29 -20.16 -32.19
N THR A 419 -5.27 -21.07 -32.07
CA THR A 419 -5.51 -22.16 -33.04
C THR A 419 -5.85 -21.64 -34.45
N SER A 420 -6.22 -20.37 -34.59
CA SER A 420 -6.53 -19.71 -35.87
C SER A 420 -5.68 -18.45 -36.08
N PRO A 421 -5.30 -18.10 -37.33
CA PRO A 421 -4.52 -16.90 -37.61
C PRO A 421 -5.27 -15.62 -37.22
N LEU A 422 -6.60 -15.59 -37.38
CA LEU A 422 -7.43 -14.47 -36.92
C LEU A 422 -7.43 -14.34 -35.39
N GLY A 423 -7.45 -15.46 -34.66
CA GLY A 423 -7.34 -15.46 -33.21
C GLY A 423 -5.95 -15.05 -32.70
N VAL A 424 -4.86 -15.40 -33.40
CA VAL A 424 -3.52 -14.83 -33.12
C VAL A 424 -3.53 -13.31 -33.24
N VAL A 425 -4.10 -12.76 -34.31
CA VAL A 425 -4.24 -11.31 -34.49
C VAL A 425 -5.10 -10.68 -33.38
N GLY A 426 -6.21 -11.32 -33.01
CA GLY A 426 -7.09 -10.88 -31.92
C GLY A 426 -6.40 -10.88 -30.54
N VAL A 427 -5.62 -11.91 -30.23
CA VAL A 427 -4.83 -11.99 -29.00
C VAL A 427 -3.77 -10.88 -28.98
N LEU A 428 -2.98 -10.71 -30.04
CA LEU A 428 -1.96 -9.65 -30.10
C LEU A 428 -2.57 -8.24 -30.04
N ALA A 429 -3.70 -8.01 -30.71
CA ALA A 429 -4.41 -6.73 -30.65
C ALA A 429 -4.98 -6.45 -29.24
N SER A 430 -5.59 -7.44 -28.59
CA SER A 430 -6.11 -7.27 -27.22
C SER A 430 -4.99 -7.06 -26.18
N VAL A 431 -3.84 -7.73 -26.32
CA VAL A 431 -2.63 -7.46 -25.51
C VAL A 431 -2.14 -6.03 -25.71
N LEU A 432 -2.09 -5.53 -26.95
CA LEU A 432 -1.70 -4.15 -27.24
C LEU A 432 -2.67 -3.13 -26.61
N VAL A 433 -3.98 -3.35 -26.72
CA VAL A 433 -5.01 -2.47 -26.13
C VAL A 433 -4.94 -2.49 -24.60
N LEU A 434 -4.83 -3.66 -23.96
CA LEU A 434 -4.70 -3.76 -22.50
C LEU A 434 -3.39 -3.12 -22.01
N GLY A 435 -2.28 -3.34 -22.72
CA GLY A 435 -1.00 -2.69 -22.44
C GLY A 435 -1.09 -1.16 -22.50
N TYR A 436 -1.77 -0.62 -23.53
CA TYR A 436 -2.04 0.82 -23.63
C TYR A 436 -2.89 1.33 -22.46
N VAL A 437 -3.97 0.63 -22.09
CA VAL A 437 -4.84 1.02 -20.97
C VAL A 437 -4.07 1.06 -19.64
N PHE A 438 -3.26 0.04 -19.34
CA PHE A 438 -2.43 0.03 -18.12
C PHE A 438 -1.33 1.10 -18.14
N ALA A 439 -0.68 1.33 -19.29
CA ALA A 439 0.31 2.39 -19.44
C ALA A 439 -0.31 3.78 -19.25
N HIS A 440 -1.47 4.05 -19.86
CA HIS A 440 -2.20 5.30 -19.70
C HIS A 440 -2.69 5.51 -18.25
N TYR A 441 -3.21 4.46 -17.60
CA TYR A 441 -3.61 4.53 -16.20
C TYR A 441 -2.42 4.91 -15.30
N SER A 442 -1.29 4.22 -15.48
CA SER A 442 -0.05 4.46 -14.73
C SER A 442 0.50 5.88 -14.95
N ALA A 443 0.53 6.35 -16.19
CA ALA A 443 1.10 7.65 -16.54
C ALA A 443 0.21 8.86 -16.20
N ALA A 444 -1.12 8.73 -16.31
CA ALA A 444 -2.04 9.87 -16.27
C ALA A 444 -3.13 9.80 -15.18
N THR A 445 -3.50 8.61 -14.70
CA THR A 445 -4.76 8.40 -13.97
C THR A 445 -4.59 7.91 -12.53
N PHE A 446 -3.46 7.29 -12.16
CA PHE A 446 -3.31 6.56 -10.89
C PHE A 446 -3.69 7.35 -9.62
N GLY A 447 -3.44 8.67 -9.61
CA GLY A 447 -3.74 9.57 -8.49
C GLY A 447 -5.02 10.40 -8.66
N ARG A 448 -5.81 10.17 -9.71
CA ARG A 448 -7.06 10.92 -9.96
C ARG A 448 -8.25 10.22 -9.32
N ILE A 449 -9.14 10.98 -8.70
CA ILE A 449 -10.47 10.51 -8.30
C ILE A 449 -11.31 10.35 -9.57
N LEU A 450 -11.65 9.11 -9.95
CA LEU A 450 -12.55 8.86 -11.08
C LEU A 450 -13.98 9.31 -10.74
N SER A 451 -14.75 9.69 -11.76
CA SER A 451 -16.15 10.11 -11.56
C SER A 451 -17.01 8.98 -10.97
N PRO A 452 -18.04 9.28 -10.16
CA PRO A 452 -18.88 8.26 -9.50
C PRO A 452 -19.53 7.24 -10.46
N THR A 453 -19.70 7.60 -11.73
CA THR A 453 -20.16 6.72 -12.80
C THR A 453 -19.26 5.49 -13.01
N TRP A 454 -17.93 5.64 -12.91
CA TRP A 454 -16.98 4.53 -13.03
C TRP A 454 -17.02 3.61 -11.81
N GLY A 455 -17.26 4.17 -10.61
CA GLY A 455 -17.54 3.38 -9.41
C GLY A 455 -18.74 2.45 -9.65
N ARG A 456 -19.88 3.02 -10.08
CA ARG A 456 -21.11 2.26 -10.31
C ARG A 456 -21.00 1.24 -11.45
N TRP A 457 -20.21 1.49 -12.50
CA TRP A 457 -19.90 0.46 -13.51
C TRP A 457 -19.09 -0.70 -12.92
N GLY A 458 -18.09 -0.40 -12.08
CA GLY A 458 -17.36 -1.43 -11.33
C GLY A 458 -18.26 -2.26 -10.41
N ASP A 459 -19.26 -1.62 -9.78
CA ASP A 459 -20.24 -2.31 -8.93
C ASP A 459 -21.13 -3.24 -9.75
N VAL A 460 -21.68 -2.78 -10.88
CA VAL A 460 -22.49 -3.61 -11.79
C VAL A 460 -21.70 -4.81 -12.30
N LEU A 461 -20.41 -4.63 -12.62
CA LEU A 461 -19.52 -5.73 -13.01
C LEU A 461 -19.23 -6.70 -11.85
N GLU A 462 -19.12 -6.22 -10.61
CA GLU A 462 -18.92 -7.07 -9.43
C GLU A 462 -20.17 -7.92 -9.15
N TRP A 463 -21.37 -7.31 -9.19
CA TRP A 463 -22.65 -8.01 -9.08
C TRP A 463 -22.85 -9.04 -10.20
N LEU A 464 -22.60 -8.67 -11.46
CA LEU A 464 -22.73 -9.58 -12.60
C LEU A 464 -21.76 -10.76 -12.48
N SER A 465 -20.50 -10.50 -12.09
CA SER A 465 -19.50 -11.54 -11.86
C SER A 465 -19.95 -12.51 -10.77
N ILE A 466 -20.39 -12.00 -9.61
CA ILE A 466 -20.84 -12.82 -8.47
C ILE A 466 -22.08 -13.65 -8.82
N ILE A 467 -23.07 -13.07 -9.51
CA ILE A 467 -24.28 -13.79 -9.95
C ILE A 467 -23.91 -14.91 -10.93
N THR A 468 -22.92 -14.71 -11.78
CA THR A 468 -22.48 -15.68 -12.79
C THR A 468 -21.68 -16.86 -12.19
N ILE A 469 -21.13 -16.74 -10.98
CA ILE A 469 -20.39 -17.84 -10.31
C ILE A 469 -21.24 -19.12 -10.20
N ILE A 470 -22.52 -19.00 -9.80
CA ILE A 470 -23.37 -20.19 -9.57
C ILE A 470 -23.75 -20.90 -10.88
N PRO A 471 -24.26 -20.22 -11.93
CA PRO A 471 -24.47 -20.84 -13.24
C PRO A 471 -23.20 -21.43 -13.84
N ALA A 472 -22.06 -20.73 -13.74
CA ALA A 472 -20.79 -21.24 -14.27
C ALA A 472 -20.31 -22.49 -13.51
N LEU A 473 -20.48 -22.53 -12.18
CA LEU A 473 -20.20 -23.73 -11.37
C LEU A 473 -21.08 -24.91 -11.78
N LEU A 474 -22.40 -24.71 -11.93
CA LEU A 474 -23.31 -25.77 -12.37
C LEU A 474 -22.96 -26.31 -13.77
N GLY A 475 -22.40 -25.46 -14.64
CA GLY A 475 -21.88 -25.86 -15.94
C GLY A 475 -20.52 -26.56 -15.91
N VAL A 476 -19.67 -26.28 -14.93
CA VAL A 476 -18.42 -27.05 -14.70
C VAL A 476 -18.75 -28.45 -14.19
N LEU A 477 -19.74 -28.58 -13.30
CA LEU A 477 -20.21 -29.84 -12.71
C LEU A 477 -21.08 -30.70 -13.66
N ASP A 478 -21.14 -30.38 -14.96
CA ASP A 478 -21.97 -31.06 -15.97
C ASP A 478 -23.47 -31.24 -15.60
N LEU A 479 -24.03 -30.39 -14.72
CA LEU A 479 -25.44 -30.50 -14.34
C LEU A 479 -26.38 -30.13 -15.50
N TYR A 480 -25.99 -29.22 -16.39
CA TYR A 480 -26.79 -28.86 -17.56
C TYR A 480 -26.89 -29.99 -18.60
N THR A 481 -25.80 -30.73 -18.83
CA THR A 481 -25.76 -31.90 -19.73
C THR A 481 -26.51 -33.08 -19.09
N TYR A 482 -26.34 -33.31 -17.79
CA TYR A 482 -27.12 -34.29 -17.03
C TYR A 482 -28.64 -34.05 -17.13
N PHE A 483 -29.14 -32.87 -16.78
CA PHE A 483 -30.58 -32.58 -16.87
C PHE A 483 -31.08 -32.58 -18.32
N GLY A 484 -30.27 -32.14 -19.29
CA GLY A 484 -30.61 -32.25 -20.71
C GLY A 484 -30.88 -33.69 -21.14
N SER A 485 -30.03 -34.63 -20.71
CA SER A 485 -30.16 -36.08 -21.00
C SER A 485 -31.31 -36.78 -20.27
N LEU A 486 -32.03 -36.09 -19.38
CA LEU A 486 -33.17 -36.62 -18.63
C LEU A 486 -34.54 -36.21 -19.25
N PHE A 487 -34.53 -35.28 -20.21
CA PHE A 487 -35.72 -34.75 -20.87
C PHE A 487 -35.72 -34.89 -22.41
N GLY A 488 -34.74 -35.59 -22.98
CA GLY A 488 -34.60 -35.85 -24.43
C GLY A 488 -34.25 -37.31 -24.72
#